data_AF-A0A6I1ZTJ6-F1
#
_entry.id   AF-A0A6I1ZTJ6-F1
#
_cell.length_a   1.000
_cell.length_b   1.000
_cell.length_c   1.000
_cell.angle_alpha   90.00
_cell.angle_beta   90.00
_cell.angle_gamma   90.00
#
_symmetry.space_group_name_H-M   'P 1'
#
loop_
_entity.id
_entity.type
_entity.pdbx_description
1 polymer ?
#
loop_
_entity_poly.entity_id
_entity_poly.type
_entity_poly.pdbx_seq_one_letter_code
_entity_poly.pdbx_strand_id
1 'polypeptide(L)'
;MAEKLTGILQDSGEPVWGLNALPLVDRVPESAQYFLVNAMGLDFMRNTYMAQYAKGNVVVTTFLSQRDSPEIAGATVAQYVEYANKYGEGVKSLTVDGLELVSCDMNGSYDVVFQKGNLVGGVSMVEEQSLAIQAAIDLWRQLPYE
;
A
#
# COMPACT_ATOMS: atom_id res chain seq x y z
N MET A 1 -37.84 0.86 18.77
CA MET A 1 -37.61 -0.57 18.47
C MET A 1 -36.21 -0.68 17.91
N ALA A 2 -35.26 -1.08 18.77
CA ALA A 2 -33.87 -1.25 18.43
C ALA A 2 -33.57 -2.74 18.54
N GLU A 3 -33.48 -3.46 17.42
CA GLU A 3 -33.18 -4.88 17.44
C GLU A 3 -32.24 -5.27 16.28
N LYS A 4 -31.02 -5.62 16.69
CA LYS A 4 -30.13 -6.67 16.15
C LYS A 4 -29.62 -6.53 14.72
N LEU A 5 -28.45 -5.86 14.62
CA LEU A 5 -27.41 -6.12 13.60
C LEU A 5 -26.06 -6.48 14.26
N THR A 6 -26.09 -7.16 15.41
CA THR A 6 -24.91 -7.80 16.01
C THR A 6 -24.76 -9.20 15.44
N GLY A 7 -24.40 -9.26 14.15
CA GLY A 7 -24.23 -10.48 13.39
C GLY A 7 -22.79 -10.63 12.89
N ILE A 8 -21.91 -11.05 13.80
CA ILE A 8 -20.70 -11.85 13.52
C ILE A 8 -19.65 -11.18 12.62
N LEU A 9 -18.92 -10.20 13.17
CA LEU A 9 -17.48 -10.15 12.89
C LEU A 9 -16.87 -11.22 13.80
N GLN A 10 -16.33 -12.29 13.22
CA GLN A 10 -15.44 -13.18 13.96
C GLN A 10 -14.20 -12.35 14.31
N ASP A 11 -14.13 -11.91 15.56
CA ASP A 11 -12.90 -11.40 16.14
C ASP A 11 -11.96 -12.60 16.29
N SER A 12 -10.97 -12.72 15.39
CA SER A 12 -10.02 -13.85 15.40
C SER A 12 -9.14 -13.86 16.66
N GLY A 13 -9.25 -12.87 17.55
CA GLY A 13 -8.36 -12.70 18.72
C GLY A 13 -6.90 -12.43 18.35
N GLU A 14 -6.56 -12.42 17.05
CA GLU A 14 -5.26 -12.03 16.55
C GLU A 14 -5.14 -10.51 16.63
N PRO A 15 -4.00 -9.98 17.12
CA PRO A 15 -3.78 -8.55 17.13
C PRO A 15 -3.99 -8.04 15.70
N VAL A 16 -4.80 -7.00 15.53
CA VAL A 16 -5.01 -6.31 14.25
C VAL A 16 -3.63 -5.91 13.73
N TRP A 17 -3.05 -6.74 12.85
CA TRP A 17 -1.69 -6.56 12.34
C TRP A 17 -1.48 -5.11 11.86
N GLY A 18 -2.54 -4.55 11.27
CA GLY A 18 -2.62 -3.21 10.72
C GLY A 18 -2.36 -2.02 11.63
N LEU A 19 -2.64 -2.09 12.94
CA LEU A 19 -2.40 -0.93 13.81
C LEU A 19 -0.89 -0.66 13.99
N ASN A 20 -0.08 -1.72 13.90
CA ASN A 20 1.38 -1.66 13.92
C ASN A 20 2.03 -1.81 12.53
N ALA A 21 1.30 -2.27 11.52
CA ALA A 21 1.87 -2.52 10.20
C ALA A 21 2.24 -1.23 9.45
N LEU A 22 1.49 -0.15 9.68
CA LEU A 22 1.80 1.16 9.12
C LEU A 22 2.67 1.97 10.09
N PRO A 23 3.84 2.49 9.66
CA PRO A 23 4.70 3.32 10.50
C PRO A 23 3.94 4.48 11.18
N LEU A 24 4.32 4.79 12.42
CA LEU A 24 3.71 5.91 13.14
C LEU A 24 4.35 7.26 12.80
N VAL A 25 5.61 7.24 12.37
CA VAL A 25 6.38 8.44 12.05
C VAL A 25 5.74 9.15 10.87
N ASP A 26 5.53 10.46 11.01
CA ASP A 26 4.90 11.34 10.02
C ASP A 26 3.47 10.99 9.59
N ARG A 27 2.84 9.99 10.20
CA ARG A 27 1.47 9.60 9.84
C ARG A 27 0.49 10.69 10.28
N VAL A 28 -0.35 11.14 9.36
CA VAL A 28 -1.43 12.10 9.65
C VAL A 28 -2.42 11.45 10.61
N PRO A 29 -2.76 12.09 11.75
CA PRO A 29 -3.72 11.54 12.70
C PRO A 29 -5.05 11.18 12.02
N GLU A 30 -5.65 10.07 12.44
CA GLU A 30 -6.98 9.63 11.96
C GLU A 30 -7.09 9.37 10.44
N SER A 31 -5.96 9.32 9.73
CA SER A 31 -5.95 9.04 8.28
C SER A 31 -5.93 7.56 7.91
N ALA A 32 -5.69 6.68 8.88
CA ALA A 32 -5.56 5.25 8.65
C ALA A 32 -6.93 4.60 8.36
N GLN A 33 -7.01 3.88 7.25
CA GLN A 33 -8.20 3.18 6.80
C GLN A 33 -7.86 1.74 6.42
N TYR A 34 -8.79 0.83 6.67
CA TYR A 34 -8.67 -0.58 6.28
C TYR A 34 -9.68 -0.94 5.20
N PHE A 35 -9.18 -1.59 4.17
CA PHE A 35 -9.95 -2.11 3.06
C PHE A 35 -9.79 -3.63 3.03
N LEU A 36 -10.87 -4.34 3.38
CA LEU A 36 -10.90 -5.79 3.24
C LEU A 36 -10.79 -6.20 1.76
N VAL A 37 -11.45 -5.44 0.89
CA VAL A 37 -11.47 -5.64 -0.57
C VAL A 37 -11.47 -4.29 -1.29
N ASN A 38 -11.05 -4.30 -2.56
CA ASN A 38 -11.17 -3.16 -3.48
C ASN A 38 -10.46 -1.87 -3.02
N ALA A 39 -9.31 -1.98 -2.36
CA ALA A 39 -8.51 -0.79 -2.08
C ALA A 39 -8.09 -0.10 -3.39
N MET A 40 -8.16 1.22 -3.44
CA MET A 40 -7.88 2.02 -4.65
C MET A 40 -8.79 1.68 -5.85
N GLY A 41 -9.93 1.00 -5.62
CA GLY A 41 -10.81 0.52 -6.70
C GLY A 41 -10.29 -0.72 -7.42
N LEU A 42 -9.29 -1.42 -6.87
CA LEU A 42 -8.65 -2.57 -7.47
C LEU A 42 -9.06 -3.86 -6.73
N ASP A 43 -9.79 -4.77 -7.38
CA ASP A 43 -10.28 -6.01 -6.73
C ASP A 43 -9.17 -6.92 -6.20
N PHE A 44 -8.01 -6.89 -6.87
CA PHE A 44 -6.81 -7.61 -6.44
C PHE A 44 -6.12 -6.99 -5.22
N MET A 45 -6.48 -5.76 -4.83
CA MET A 45 -5.99 -5.08 -3.63
C MET A 45 -6.92 -5.34 -2.44
N ARG A 46 -6.65 -6.44 -1.74
CA ARG A 46 -7.39 -6.92 -0.56
C ARG A 46 -6.53 -6.79 0.69
N ASN A 47 -7.16 -6.88 1.86
CA ASN A 47 -6.47 -6.79 3.15
C ASN A 47 -5.45 -5.65 3.20
N THR A 48 -5.89 -4.45 2.80
CA THR A 48 -5.02 -3.30 2.56
C THR A 48 -5.30 -2.20 3.56
N TYR A 49 -4.26 -1.77 4.27
CA TYR A 49 -4.27 -0.52 5.01
C TYR A 49 -3.81 0.62 4.12
N MET A 50 -4.45 1.77 4.25
CA MET A 50 -4.02 3.02 3.64
C MET A 50 -3.91 4.08 4.73
N ALA A 51 -2.93 4.97 4.63
CA ALA A 51 -2.85 6.14 5.49
C ALA A 51 -2.08 7.27 4.81
N GLN A 52 -2.33 8.48 5.28
CA GLN A 52 -1.65 9.69 4.81
C GLN A 52 -0.42 9.96 5.66
N TYR A 53 0.65 10.41 5.02
CA TYR A 53 1.91 10.76 5.67
C TYR A 53 2.35 12.15 5.23
N ALA A 54 2.77 12.98 6.17
CA ALA A 54 3.37 14.27 5.90
C ALA A 54 4.83 14.08 5.48
N LYS A 55 5.21 14.57 4.30
CA LYS A 55 6.60 14.57 3.82
C LYS A 55 7.01 16.01 3.54
N GLY A 56 7.40 16.73 4.59
CA GLY A 56 7.62 18.16 4.53
C GLY A 56 6.28 18.91 4.35
N ASN A 57 6.13 19.63 3.24
CA ASN A 57 4.91 20.42 2.95
C ASN A 57 3.88 19.67 2.09
N VAL A 58 4.12 18.40 1.77
CA VAL A 58 3.22 17.57 0.95
C VAL A 58 2.68 16.41 1.77
N VAL A 59 1.47 15.95 1.42
CA VAL A 59 0.85 14.76 2.00
C VAL A 59 0.83 13.67 0.95
N VAL A 60 1.36 12.51 1.29
CA VAL A 60 1.36 11.33 0.41
C VAL A 60 0.47 10.25 0.99
N THR A 61 -0.22 9.50 0.13
CA THR A 61 -1.01 8.34 0.55
C THR A 61 -0.16 7.10 0.36
N THR A 62 0.07 6.38 1.46
CA THR A 62 0.73 5.07 1.45
C THR A 62 -0.32 3.97 1.52
N PHE A 63 0.04 2.78 1.03
CA PHE A 63 -0.73 1.57 1.25
C PHE A 63 0.17 0.41 1.63
N LEU A 64 -0.40 -0.54 2.37
CA LEU A 64 0.23 -1.80 2.73
C LEU A 64 -0.82 -2.90 2.73
N SER A 65 -0.58 -3.93 1.92
CA SER A 65 -1.46 -5.06 1.74
C SER A 65 -0.75 -6.34 2.15
N GLN A 66 -1.35 -7.09 3.07
CA GLN A 66 -0.81 -8.38 3.50
C GLN A 66 -1.39 -9.52 2.68
N ARG A 67 -0.52 -10.45 2.29
CA ARG A 67 -0.86 -11.66 1.54
C ARG A 67 -0.50 -12.90 2.33
N ASP A 68 -1.09 -14.02 1.94
CA ASP A 68 -0.88 -15.30 2.63
C ASP A 68 0.56 -15.82 2.46
N SER A 69 1.26 -15.42 1.40
CA SER A 69 2.65 -15.80 1.15
C SER A 69 3.42 -14.77 0.31
N PRO A 70 4.77 -14.82 0.32
CA PRO A 70 5.59 -14.02 -0.58
C PRO A 70 5.30 -14.27 -2.07
N GLU A 71 4.93 -15.50 -2.44
CA GLU A 71 4.59 -15.84 -3.83
C GLU A 71 3.30 -15.12 -4.26
N ILE A 72 2.29 -15.06 -3.38
CA ILE A 72 1.05 -14.33 -3.64
C ILE A 72 1.29 -12.82 -3.65
N ALA A 73 2.18 -12.30 -2.78
CA ALA A 73 2.59 -10.91 -2.83
C ALA A 73 3.26 -10.55 -4.16
N GLY A 74 4.19 -11.37 -4.65
CA GLY A 74 4.80 -11.20 -5.96
C GLY A 74 3.78 -11.24 -7.10
N ALA A 75 2.85 -12.19 -7.08
CA ALA A 75 1.76 -12.26 -8.06
C ALA A 75 0.83 -11.03 -8.01
N THR A 76 0.65 -10.44 -6.84
CA THR A 76 -0.14 -9.21 -6.68
C THR A 76 0.61 -8.00 -7.25
N VAL A 77 1.93 -7.89 -7.03
CA VAL A 77 2.76 -6.86 -7.69
C VAL A 77 2.70 -7.02 -9.20
N ALA A 78 2.79 -8.25 -9.72
CA ALA A 78 2.65 -8.52 -11.15
C ALA A 78 1.28 -8.06 -11.70
N GLN A 79 0.18 -8.34 -10.99
CA GLN A 79 -1.15 -7.82 -11.37
C GLN A 79 -1.22 -6.28 -11.35
N TYR A 80 -0.54 -5.63 -10.40
CA TYR A 80 -0.42 -4.18 -10.38
C TYR A 80 0.34 -3.67 -11.60
N VAL A 81 1.44 -4.33 -11.97
CA VAL A 81 2.22 -4.02 -13.19
C VAL A 81 1.35 -4.19 -14.45
N GLU A 82 0.57 -5.27 -14.55
CA GLU A 82 -0.36 -5.48 -15.67
C GLU A 82 -1.42 -4.39 -15.73
N TYR A 83 -1.99 -4.00 -14.59
CA TYR A 83 -2.92 -2.88 -14.49
C TYR A 83 -2.27 -1.57 -14.94
N ALA A 84 -1.08 -1.26 -14.45
CA ALA A 84 -0.33 -0.06 -14.80
C ALA A 84 0.04 -0.01 -16.29
N ASN A 85 0.40 -1.13 -16.90
CA ASN A 85 0.66 -1.18 -18.35
C ASN A 85 -0.61 -0.98 -19.19
N LYS A 86 -1.78 -1.32 -18.63
CA LYS A 86 -3.06 -1.21 -19.33
C LYS A 86 -3.68 0.18 -19.22
N TYR A 87 -3.55 0.82 -18.06
CA TYR A 87 -4.27 2.05 -17.73
C TYR A 87 -3.37 3.25 -17.43
N GLY A 88 -2.10 3.01 -17.11
CA GLY A 88 -1.11 4.04 -16.88
C GLY A 88 -0.11 4.16 -18.03
N GLU A 89 0.92 4.96 -17.79
CA GLU A 89 2.03 5.20 -18.71
C GLU A 89 3.37 5.10 -17.97
N GLY A 90 4.47 4.99 -18.73
CA GLY A 90 5.81 5.13 -18.17
C GLY A 90 6.17 4.12 -17.07
N VAL A 91 5.61 2.91 -17.12
CA VAL A 91 5.91 1.83 -16.17
C VAL A 91 7.41 1.53 -16.18
N LYS A 92 8.06 1.66 -15.03
CA LYS A 92 9.51 1.48 -14.85
C LYS A 92 9.79 0.62 -13.63
N SER A 93 10.58 -0.43 -13.83
CA SER A 93 11.21 -1.16 -12.74
C SER A 93 12.50 -0.45 -12.33
N LEU A 94 12.68 -0.27 -11.03
CA LEU A 94 13.81 0.42 -10.42
C LEU A 94 14.38 -0.46 -9.31
N THR A 95 15.70 -0.52 -9.20
CA THR A 95 16.36 -1.20 -8.08
C THR A 95 17.16 -0.17 -7.28
N VAL A 96 16.83 -0.01 -5.99
CA VAL A 96 17.51 0.93 -5.08
C VAL A 96 17.96 0.18 -3.85
N ASP A 97 19.26 0.09 -3.58
CA ASP A 97 19.81 -0.65 -2.42
C ASP A 97 19.30 -2.12 -2.32
N GLY A 98 19.03 -2.77 -3.46
CA GLY A 98 18.47 -4.12 -3.52
C GLY A 98 16.94 -4.21 -3.34
N LEU A 99 16.26 -3.09 -3.12
CA LEU A 99 14.80 -2.98 -3.16
C LEU A 99 14.33 -2.85 -4.62
N GLU A 100 13.47 -3.77 -5.04
CA GLU A 100 12.75 -3.68 -6.31
C GLU A 100 11.46 -2.86 -6.16
N LEU A 101 11.36 -1.81 -6.97
CA LEU A 101 10.22 -0.90 -7.05
C LEU A 101 9.68 -0.90 -8.47
N VAL A 102 8.37 -0.73 -8.61
CA VAL A 102 7.72 -0.40 -9.87
C VAL A 102 7.11 0.97 -9.72
N SER A 103 7.50 1.92 -10.57
CA SER A 103 6.89 3.23 -10.69
C SER A 103 6.03 3.30 -11.95
N CYS A 104 4.87 3.95 -11.87
CA CYS A 104 4.00 4.17 -13.02
C CYS A 104 3.28 5.52 -12.91
N ASP A 105 3.03 6.13 -14.07
CA ASP A 105 2.23 7.34 -14.21
C ASP A 105 0.76 6.94 -14.40
N MET A 106 -0.08 7.39 -13.47
CA MET A 106 -1.52 7.22 -13.43
C MET A 106 -2.17 8.60 -13.70
N ASN A 107 -2.07 9.04 -14.95
CA ASN A 107 -2.68 10.28 -15.46
C ASN A 107 -2.15 11.54 -14.73
N GLY A 108 -0.83 11.72 -14.72
CA GLY A 108 -0.15 12.88 -14.14
C GLY A 108 0.09 12.76 -12.62
N SER A 109 -0.18 11.61 -12.04
CA SER A 109 0.20 11.26 -10.67
C SER A 109 0.92 9.92 -10.66
N TYR A 110 1.78 9.68 -9.68
CA TYR A 110 2.65 8.52 -9.65
C TYR A 110 2.26 7.55 -8.54
N ASP A 111 2.15 6.29 -8.94
CA ASP A 111 2.12 5.17 -8.02
C ASP A 111 3.49 4.51 -8.00
N VAL A 112 3.93 4.10 -6.81
CA VAL A 112 5.14 3.28 -6.66
C VAL A 112 4.81 2.09 -5.77
N VAL A 113 5.08 0.89 -6.28
CA VAL A 113 4.72 -0.38 -5.64
C VAL A 113 5.96 -1.23 -5.42
N PHE A 114 6.00 -1.95 -4.31
CA PHE A 114 7.06 -2.88 -3.97
C PHE A 114 6.51 -4.13 -3.26
N GLN A 115 7.36 -5.14 -3.17
CA GLN A 115 7.16 -6.29 -2.32
C GLN A 115 8.15 -6.29 -1.15
N LYS A 116 7.70 -6.72 0.04
CA LYS A 116 8.56 -7.06 1.18
C LYS A 116 8.00 -8.30 1.88
N GLY A 117 8.64 -9.46 1.69
CA GLY A 117 8.09 -10.72 2.19
C GLY A 117 6.71 -10.99 1.59
N ASN A 118 5.71 -11.21 2.44
CA ASN A 118 4.29 -11.36 2.08
C ASN A 118 3.52 -10.02 2.02
N LEU A 119 4.20 -8.88 2.14
CA LEU A 119 3.59 -7.56 2.04
C LEU A 119 3.76 -6.99 0.63
N VAL A 120 2.71 -6.34 0.16
CA VAL A 120 2.70 -5.46 -1.01
C VAL A 120 2.47 -4.05 -0.52
N GLY A 121 3.46 -3.18 -0.69
CA GLY A 121 3.41 -1.82 -0.17
C GLY A 121 3.68 -0.80 -1.25
N GLY A 122 3.38 0.46 -0.95
CA GLY A 122 3.63 1.52 -1.90
C GLY A 122 3.03 2.85 -1.53
N VAL A 123 3.09 3.76 -2.49
CA VAL A 123 2.38 5.04 -2.47
C VAL A 123 1.50 5.16 -3.69
N SER A 124 0.41 5.91 -3.56
CA SER A 124 -0.56 6.11 -4.62
C SER A 124 -0.85 7.59 -4.84
N MET A 125 -1.09 7.99 -6.09
CA MET A 125 -1.58 9.32 -6.49
C MET A 125 -0.65 10.47 -6.05
N VAL A 126 0.67 10.29 -6.14
CA VAL A 126 1.66 11.31 -5.76
C VAL A 126 2.07 12.14 -6.98
N GLU A 127 1.88 13.46 -6.97
CA GLU A 127 2.08 14.31 -8.17
C GLU A 127 3.51 14.29 -8.75
N GLU A 128 4.53 14.07 -7.92
CA GLU A 128 5.93 14.11 -8.35
C GLU A 128 6.58 12.73 -8.22
N GLN A 129 7.21 12.26 -9.31
CA GLN A 129 7.73 10.90 -9.40
C GLN A 129 8.85 10.65 -8.38
N SER A 130 9.75 11.61 -8.21
CA SER A 130 10.89 11.45 -7.31
C SER A 130 10.44 11.39 -5.85
N LEU A 131 9.45 12.22 -5.48
CA LEU A 131 8.77 12.15 -4.19
C LEU A 131 8.08 10.81 -3.97
N ALA A 132 7.38 10.28 -4.99
CA ALA A 132 6.69 8.99 -4.89
C ALA A 132 7.68 7.84 -4.60
N ILE A 133 8.79 7.82 -5.35
CA ILE A 133 9.86 6.83 -5.17
C ILE A 133 10.47 6.95 -3.77
N GLN A 134 10.80 8.17 -3.34
CA GLN A 134 11.39 8.41 -2.04
C GLN A 134 10.45 7.98 -0.90
N ALA A 135 9.17 8.33 -0.98
CA ALA A 135 8.18 7.96 0.02
C ALA A 135 7.98 6.44 0.09
N ALA A 136 8.00 5.73 -1.03
CA ALA A 136 7.94 4.27 -1.05
C ALA A 136 9.18 3.62 -0.42
N ILE A 137 10.39 4.16 -0.68
CA ILE A 137 11.64 3.70 -0.04
C ILE A 137 11.59 3.93 1.47
N ASP A 138 11.17 5.13 1.90
CA ASP A 138 11.05 5.46 3.33
C ASP A 138 10.03 4.54 4.03
N LEU A 139 8.90 4.24 3.37
CA LEU A 139 7.94 3.27 3.88
C LEU A 139 8.59 1.90 4.04
N TRP A 140 9.21 1.37 2.98
CA TRP A 140 9.84 0.03 3.00
C TRP A 140 10.88 -0.12 4.11
N ARG A 141 11.70 0.92 4.34
CA ARG A 141 12.74 0.95 5.40
C ARG A 141 12.17 0.94 6.81
N GLN A 142 10.98 1.50 7.01
CA GLN A 142 10.31 1.55 8.31
C GLN A 142 9.50 0.28 8.62
N LEU A 143 9.17 -0.52 7.60
CA LEU A 143 8.50 -1.80 7.82
C LEU A 143 9.44 -2.80 8.53
N PRO A 144 8.92 -3.65 9.43
CA PRO A 144 9.72 -4.70 10.04
C PRO A 144 10.31 -5.66 8.99
N TYR A 145 11.40 -6.33 9.36
CA TYR A 145 11.92 -7.48 8.61
C TYR A 145 11.21 -8.71 9.17
N GLU A 146 10.42 -9.39 8.34
CA GLU A 146 9.79 -10.68 8.68
C GLU A 146 10.58 -11.82 8.02
#